data_AF-A0A9E2TZP1-F1
#
_entry.id   AF-A0A9E2TZP1-F1
#
_cell.length_a   1.000
_cell.length_b   1.000
_cell.length_c   1.000
_cell.angle_alpha   90.00
_cell.angle_beta   90.00
_cell.angle_gamma   90.00
#
_symmetry.space_group_name_H-M   'P 1'
#
loop_
_entity.id
_entity.type
_entity.pdbx_description
1 polymer ?
#
loop_
_entity_poly.entity_id
_entity_poly.type
_entity_poly.pdbx_seq_one_letter_code
_entity_poly.pdbx_strand_id
1 'polypeptide(L)' 'MKVTAIIPDDLIKDVKDFTGGKNITDSLIKALSDWLYQKRIERLNKQLSDSPLKFKDNFDAEKVRDLNNRYDRS' A
#
# COMPACT_ATOMS: atom_id res chain seq x y z
N MET A 1 15.86 -20.42 -2.02
CA MET A 1 15.93 -20.95 -3.41
C MET A 1 16.97 -20.13 -4.17
N LYS A 2 17.88 -20.76 -4.92
CA LYS A 2 18.87 -20.04 -5.76
C LYS A 2 18.24 -19.80 -7.13
N VAL A 3 18.30 -18.57 -7.61
CA VAL A 3 17.74 -18.14 -8.91
C VAL A 3 18.87 -17.49 -9.71
N THR A 4 18.92 -17.74 -11.01
CA THR A 4 19.88 -17.13 -11.94
C THR A 4 19.12 -16.34 -12.99
N ALA A 5 19.51 -15.10 -13.21
CA ALA A 5 18.91 -14.19 -14.18
C ALA A 5 20.02 -13.41 -14.89
N ILE A 6 19.77 -13.03 -16.14
CA ILE A 6 20.66 -12.16 -16.91
C ILE A 6 20.14 -10.73 -16.74
N ILE A 7 20.94 -9.87 -16.11
CA ILE A 7 20.58 -8.48 -15.78
C ILE A 7 21.77 -7.57 -16.15
N PRO A 8 21.54 -6.40 -16.75
CA PRO A 8 22.59 -5.42 -17.01
C PRO A 8 23.30 -4.94 -15.73
N ASP A 9 24.63 -4.82 -15.79
CA ASP A 9 25.46 -4.45 -14.63
C ASP A 9 25.24 -3.00 -14.16
N ASP A 10 24.97 -2.10 -15.11
CA ASP A 10 24.62 -0.70 -14.85
C ASP A 10 23.34 -0.59 -14.01
N LEU A 11 22.31 -1.35 -14.37
CA LEU A 11 21.07 -1.42 -13.60
C LEU A 11 21.31 -1.96 -12.18
N ILE A 12 22.12 -3.01 -12.04
CA ILE A 12 22.45 -3.58 -10.71
C ILE A 12 23.19 -2.56 -9.84
N LYS A 13 24.09 -1.76 -10.45
CA LYS A 13 24.81 -0.70 -9.75
C LYS A 13 23.85 0.35 -9.21
N ASP A 14 22.96 0.86 -10.04
CA ASP A 14 21.96 1.86 -9.63
C ASP A 14 21.05 1.31 -8.54
N VAL A 15 20.54 0.09 -8.68
CA VAL A 15 19.70 -0.54 -7.67
C VAL A 15 20.44 -0.67 -6.33
N LYS A 16 21.72 -1.04 -6.35
CA LYS A 16 22.53 -1.13 -5.14
C LYS A 16 22.74 0.24 -4.49
N ASP A 17 23.01 1.27 -5.29
CA ASP A 17 23.23 2.64 -4.82
C ASP A 17 21.94 3.22 -4.19
N PHE A 18 20.78 3.02 -4.81
CA PHE A 18 19.49 3.51 -4.29
C PHE A 18 18.99 2.74 -3.06
N THR A 19 19.18 1.42 -3.01
CA THR A 19 18.64 0.59 -1.91
C THR A 19 19.55 0.51 -0.70
N GLY A 20 20.83 0.93 -0.83
CA GLY A 20 21.83 0.82 0.23
C GLY A 20 22.03 -0.64 0.70
N GLY A 21 21.76 -1.62 -0.17
CA GLY A 21 21.82 -3.02 0.18
C GLY A 21 23.24 -3.50 0.43
N LYS A 22 23.40 -4.43 1.38
CA LYS A 22 24.73 -4.96 1.74
C LYS A 22 25.38 -5.76 0.60
N ASN A 23 24.56 -6.37 -0.24
CA ASN A 23 24.95 -7.14 -1.42
C ASN A 23 23.88 -7.02 -2.52
N ILE A 24 24.18 -7.54 -3.71
CA ILE A 24 23.29 -7.47 -4.88
C ILE A 24 21.93 -8.11 -4.57
N THR A 25 21.92 -9.26 -3.90
CA THR A 25 20.70 -9.98 -3.55
C THR A 25 19.80 -9.17 -2.61
N ASP A 26 20.35 -8.59 -1.54
CA ASP A 26 19.63 -7.74 -0.58
C ASP A 26 19.06 -6.50 -1.28
N SER A 27 19.85 -5.89 -2.15
CA SER A 27 19.45 -4.73 -2.95
C SER A 27 18.26 -5.07 -3.86
N LEU A 28 18.34 -6.19 -4.59
CA LEU A 28 17.26 -6.66 -5.45
C LEU A 28 16.00 -7.02 -4.66
N ILE A 29 16.13 -7.68 -3.50
CA ILE A 29 14.98 -8.02 -2.65
C ILE A 29 14.25 -6.76 -2.19
N LYS A 30 14.98 -5.74 -1.73
CA LYS A 30 14.39 -4.45 -1.33
C LYS A 30 13.68 -3.78 -2.49
N ALA A 31 14.37 -3.59 -3.61
CA ALA A 31 13.79 -2.93 -4.79
C ALA A 31 12.52 -3.63 -5.29
N LEU A 32 12.52 -4.97 -5.36
CA LEU A 32 11.37 -5.74 -5.80
C LEU A 32 10.21 -5.67 -4.79
N SER A 33 10.51 -5.66 -3.49
CA SER A 33 9.51 -5.54 -2.43
C SER A 33 8.83 -4.18 -2.47
N ASP A 34 9.62 -3.11 -2.62
CA ASP A 34 9.11 -1.73 -2.71
C ASP A 34 8.26 -1.55 -3.97
N TRP A 35 8.73 -2.06 -5.11
CA TRP A 35 7.96 -2.04 -6.35
C TRP A 35 6.62 -2.79 -6.20
N LEU A 36 6.63 -3.96 -5.57
CA LEU A 36 5.41 -4.73 -5.34
C LEU A 36 4.44 -3.98 -4.41
N TYR A 37 4.95 -3.29 -3.40
CA TYR A 37 4.15 -2.48 -2.50
C TYR A 37 3.46 -1.33 -3.26
N GLN A 38 4.21 -0.62 -4.11
CA GLN A 38 3.64 0.43 -4.98
C GLN A 38 2.54 -0.12 -5.90
N LYS A 39 2.77 -1.28 -6.53
CA LYS A 39 1.75 -1.92 -7.38
C LYS A 39 0.49 -2.35 -6.62
N ARG A 40 0.63 -2.76 -5.36
CA ARG A 40 -0.53 -3.05 -4.50
C ARG A 40 -1.33 -1.79 -4.18
N ILE A 41 -0.66 -0.67 -3.89
CA ILE A 41 -1.32 0.63 -3.64
C ILE A 41 -2.04 1.11 -4.90
N GLU A 42 -1.38 1.08 -6.07
CA GLU A 42 -2.01 1.46 -7.35
C GLU A 42 -3.28 0.65 -7.61
N ARG A 43 -3.22 -0.67 -7.37
CA ARG A 43 -4.37 -1.56 -7.52
C ARG A 43 -5.49 -1.21 -6.53
N LEU A 44 -5.16 -0.96 -5.27
CA LEU A 44 -6.13 -0.58 -4.25
C LEU A 44 -6.81 0.74 -4.58
N ASN A 45 -6.03 1.75 -5.01
CA ASN A 45 -6.56 3.06 -5.40
C ASN A 45 -7.51 2.93 -6.60
N LYS A 46 -7.19 2.06 -7.57
CA LYS A 46 -8.10 1.78 -8.69
C LYS A 46 -9.41 1.16 -8.21
N GLN A 47 -9.35 0.16 -7.32
CA GLN A 47 -10.55 -0.44 -6.73
C GLN A 47 -11.40 0.56 -5.94
N LEU A 48 -10.75 1.45 -5.19
CA LEU A 48 -11.41 2.52 -4.45
C LEU A 48 -12.04 3.56 -5.37
N SER A 49 -11.41 3.86 -6.51
CA SER A 49 -11.99 4.74 -7.52
C SER A 49 -13.24 4.14 -8.18
N ASP A 50 -13.24 2.83 -8.44
CA ASP A 50 -14.37 2.12 -9.05
C ASP A 50 -15.55 1.97 -8.07
N SER A 51 -15.25 1.78 -6.78
CA SER A 51 -16.23 1.68 -5.70
C SER A 51 -15.77 2.50 -4.49
N PRO A 52 -16.05 3.82 -4.48
CA PRO A 52 -15.63 4.68 -3.39
C PRO A 52 -16.23 4.22 -2.08
N LEU A 53 -15.45 4.31 -1.00
CA LEU A 53 -15.94 4.08 0.36
C LEU A 53 -17.04 5.09 0.64
N LYS A 54 -18.28 4.61 0.68
CA LYS A 54 -19.43 5.38 1.13
C LYS A 54 -19.59 5.13 2.62
N PHE A 55 -19.82 6.20 3.37
CA PHE A 55 -20.35 6.03 4.71
C PHE A 55 -21.69 5.29 4.62
N LYS A 56 -22.01 4.52 5.66
CA LYS A 56 -23.30 3.84 5.77
C LYS A 56 -24.41 4.87 5.52
N ASP A 57 -25.45 4.48 4.77
CA ASP A 57 -26.58 5.38 4.54
C ASP A 57 -27.07 5.94 5.88
N ASN A 58 -27.25 7.26 5.94
CA ASN A 58 -27.62 8.01 7.16
C ASN A 58 -26.52 8.19 8.22
N PHE A 59 -25.23 8.05 7.87
CA PHE A 59 -24.11 8.47 8.73
C PHE A 59 -23.98 10.01 8.72
N ASP A 60 -24.95 10.68 9.32
CA ASP A 60 -25.01 12.12 9.51
C ASP A 60 -24.71 12.45 10.98
N ALA A 61 -23.97 13.54 11.23
CA ALA A 61 -23.64 14.01 12.57
C ALA A 61 -24.90 14.22 13.42
N GLU A 62 -26.00 14.66 12.80
CA GLU A 62 -27.29 14.83 13.48
C GLU A 62 -27.86 13.50 13.97
N LYS A 63 -27.84 12.45 13.14
CA LYS A 63 -28.35 11.12 13.48
C LYS A 63 -27.48 10.37 14.49
N VAL A 64 -26.16 10.56 14.44
CA VAL A 64 -25.23 10.01 15.44
C VAL A 64 -25.46 10.68 16.80
N ARG A 65 -25.70 12.00 16.81
CA ARG A 65 -26.00 12.75 18.03
C ARG A 65 -27.33 12.33 18.65
N ASP A 66 -28.35 12.09 17.83
CA ASP A 66 -29.64 11.57 18.28
C ASP A 66 -29.55 10.18 18.89
N LEU A 67 -28.73 9.28 18.33
CA LEU A 67 -28.48 7.95 18.88
C LEU A 67 -27.87 8.02 20.29
N ASN A 68 -26.84 8.87 20.47
CA ASN A 68 -26.21 9.05 21.78
C ASN A 68 -27.15 9.69 22.80
N ASN A 69 -27.94 10.69 22.40
CA ASN A 69 -28.91 11.33 23.30
C ASN A 69 -30.06 10.41 23.72
N ARG A 70 -30.40 9.37 22.93
CA ARG A 70 -31.39 8.36 23.32
C ARG A 70 -30.86 7.37 24.35
N TYR A 71 -29.56 7.06 24.31
CA TYR A 71 -28.91 6.16 25.25
C TYR A 71 -28.74 6.76 26.66
N ASP A 72 -28.55 8.09 26.74
CA ASP A 72 -28.34 8.81 28.00
C ASP A 72 -29.65 9.09 28.77
N ARG A 73 -30.80 8.74 28.19
CA ARG A 73 -32.15 8.97 28.74
C ARG A 73 -32.90 7.68 29.14
N SER A 74 -32.24 6.52 29.08
CA SER A 74 -32.75 5.22 29.56
C SER A 74 -32.05 4.82 30.85
#